data_AF-Q810F3-F1
#
_entry.id   AF-Q810F3-F1
#
_cell.length_a   1.000
_cell.length_b   1.000
_cell.length_c   1.000
_cell.angle_alpha   90.00
_cell.angle_beta   90.00
_cell.angle_gamma   90.00
#
_symmetry.space_group_name_H-M   'P 1'
#
loop_
_entity.id
_entity.type
_entity.pdbx_description
1 polymer ?
#
loop_
_entity_poly.entity_id
_entity_poly.type
_entity_poly.pdbx_seq_one_letter_code
_entity_poly.pdbx_strand_id
1 'polypeptide(L)'
;IYTCHRDKNCVINKVTRNRCQYCRLQKCFEVGMSKESVRNDRNKKKKEPSKQECTESYEMTAELDDLTEKIRKAHQETFPSLCQLGKYTTNSSADHRVRLDLGLWDKFSELATKCIIKIVEFAKRLPG
;
A
#
# COMPACT_ATOMS: atom_id res chain seq x y z
N ILE A 1 -8.47 -6.00 2.00
CA ILE A 1 -7.85 -7.24 2.53
C ILE A 1 -8.97 -8.27 2.70
N TYR A 2 -8.77 -9.52 2.29
CA TYR A 2 -9.79 -10.57 2.43
C TYR A 2 -9.48 -11.46 3.63
N THR A 3 -10.53 -11.94 4.30
CA THR A 3 -10.44 -12.83 5.47
C THR A 3 -11.16 -14.13 5.19
N CYS A 4 -10.57 -15.25 5.61
CA CYS A 4 -11.27 -16.54 5.63
C CYS A 4 -11.94 -16.73 6.99
N HIS A 5 -13.21 -17.14 7.01
CA HIS A 5 -13.95 -17.45 8.23
C HIS A 5 -13.95 -18.95 8.58
N ARG A 6 -12.96 -19.68 8.07
CA ARG A 6 -12.72 -21.12 8.26
C ARG A 6 -11.22 -21.34 8.43
N ASP A 7 -10.75 -22.55 8.17
CA ASP A 7 -9.35 -22.95 8.33
C ASP A 7 -8.45 -22.55 7.16
N LYS A 8 -8.80 -21.50 6.41
CA LYS A 8 -8.06 -21.03 5.21
C LYS A 8 -7.89 -22.08 4.09
N ASN A 9 -8.61 -23.21 4.16
CA ASN A 9 -8.53 -24.35 3.25
C ASN A 9 -9.82 -24.58 2.42
N CYS A 10 -10.53 -23.51 2.03
CA CYS A 10 -11.74 -23.65 1.22
C CYS A 10 -11.42 -24.23 -0.17
N VAL A 11 -12.13 -25.29 -0.57
CA VAL A 11 -12.03 -25.86 -1.92
C VAL A 11 -12.56 -24.86 -2.96
N ILE A 12 -11.72 -24.53 -3.95
CA ILE A 12 -12.04 -23.60 -5.05
C ILE A 12 -12.33 -24.38 -6.34
N ASN A 13 -13.59 -24.38 -6.76
CA ASN A 13 -14.04 -24.96 -8.04
C ASN A 13 -15.08 -24.05 -8.72
N LYS A 14 -15.63 -24.48 -9.87
CA LYS A 14 -16.59 -23.67 -10.67
C LYS A 14 -17.79 -23.17 -9.85
N VAL A 15 -18.25 -23.97 -8.88
CA VAL A 15 -19.44 -23.68 -8.07
C VAL A 15 -19.07 -22.91 -6.79
N THR A 16 -17.99 -23.30 -6.11
CA THR A 16 -17.63 -22.78 -4.77
C THR A 16 -16.69 -21.58 -4.78
N ARG A 17 -16.13 -21.19 -5.94
CA ARG A 17 -15.09 -20.15 -6.05
C ARG A 17 -15.44 -18.80 -5.41
N ASN A 18 -16.72 -18.43 -5.34
CA ASN A 18 -17.15 -17.16 -4.76
C ASN A 18 -17.37 -17.21 -3.24
N ARG A 19 -17.33 -18.39 -2.62
CA ARG A 19 -17.63 -18.59 -1.20
C ARG A 19 -16.57 -18.02 -0.26
N CYS A 20 -15.32 -17.89 -0.72
CA CYS A 20 -14.23 -17.33 0.07
C CYS A 20 -13.24 -16.58 -0.82
N GLN A 21 -13.27 -15.24 -0.73
CA GLN A 21 -12.37 -14.37 -1.49
C GLN A 21 -10.89 -14.59 -1.10
N TYR A 22 -10.61 -14.85 0.18
CA TYR A 22 -9.26 -15.14 0.67
C TYR A 22 -8.68 -16.39 -0.02
N CYS A 23 -9.34 -17.54 0.10
CA CYS A 23 -8.84 -18.80 -0.48
C CYS A 23 -8.79 -18.73 -2.01
N ARG A 24 -9.71 -17.98 -2.65
CA ARG A 24 -9.67 -17.77 -4.10
C ARG A 24 -8.44 -16.98 -4.51
N LEU A 25 -8.17 -15.84 -3.86
CA LEU A 25 -6.99 -15.03 -4.16
C LEU A 25 -5.70 -15.79 -3.87
N GLN A 26 -5.65 -16.53 -2.76
CA GLN A 26 -4.51 -17.39 -2.43
C GLN A 26 -4.26 -18.43 -3.51
N LYS A 27 -5.34 -19.09 -4.00
CA LYS A 27 -5.23 -20.06 -5.10
C LYS A 27 -4.69 -19.42 -6.38
N CYS A 28 -5.05 -18.17 -6.68
CA CYS A 28 -4.48 -17.44 -7.82
C CYS A 28 -2.95 -17.32 -7.71
N PHE A 29 -2.43 -16.97 -6.52
CA PHE A 29 -0.98 -16.90 -6.31
C PHE A 29 -0.32 -18.29 -6.36
N GLU A 30 -0.95 -19.33 -5.80
CA GLU A 30 -0.42 -20.71 -5.85
C GLU A 30 -0.27 -21.26 -7.27
N VAL A 31 -1.17 -20.89 -8.19
CA VAL A 31 -1.08 -21.31 -9.60
C VAL A 31 -0.16 -20.40 -10.44
N GLY A 32 0.54 -19.44 -9.81
CA GLY A 32 1.55 -18.62 -10.45
C GLY A 32 1.05 -17.30 -11.05
N MET A 33 -0.15 -16.81 -10.67
CA MET A 33 -0.55 -15.45 -11.08
C MET A 33 0.35 -14.41 -10.40
N SER A 34 1.07 -13.62 -11.19
CA SER A 34 1.94 -12.55 -10.69
C SER A 34 1.15 -11.29 -10.35
N LYS A 35 1.38 -10.75 -9.16
CA LYS A 35 0.83 -9.46 -8.73
C LYS A 35 1.41 -8.30 -9.54
N GLU A 36 2.68 -8.41 -9.90
CA GLU A 36 3.47 -7.42 -10.63
C GLU A 36 2.99 -7.25 -12.08
N SER A 37 2.33 -8.28 -12.62
CA SER A 37 1.76 -8.27 -13.97
C SER A 37 0.45 -7.49 -14.09
N VAL A 38 -0.16 -7.07 -12.96
CA VAL A 38 -1.42 -6.31 -12.96
C VAL A 38 -1.15 -4.86 -13.34
N ARG A 39 -1.63 -4.44 -14.52
CA ARG A 39 -1.59 -3.04 -14.97
C ARG A 39 -2.80 -2.26 -14.45
N ASN A 40 -2.57 -1.02 -14.05
CA ASN A 40 -3.63 -0.13 -13.57
C ASN A 40 -4.27 0.64 -14.75
N ASP A 41 -4.74 -0.08 -15.76
CA ASP A 41 -5.34 0.53 -16.96
C ASP A 41 -6.78 1.00 -16.66
N ARG A 42 -6.91 2.23 -16.14
CA ARG A 42 -8.19 2.93 -16.05
C ARG A 42 -8.08 4.37 -16.56
N ASN A 43 -7.80 4.52 -17.84
CA ASN A 43 -8.40 5.63 -18.61
C ASN A 43 -9.87 5.26 -18.91
N LYS A 44 -10.74 5.32 -17.90
CA LYS A 44 -12.19 5.24 -18.15
C LYS A 44 -12.64 6.57 -18.76
N LYS A 45 -12.84 6.58 -20.08
CA LYS A 45 -13.79 7.50 -20.73
C LYS A 45 -15.11 7.44 -19.94
N LYS A 46 -15.59 8.59 -19.48
CA LYS A 46 -16.87 8.77 -18.79
C LYS A 46 -17.97 8.02 -19.56
N LYS A 47 -18.51 6.95 -19.00
CA LYS A 47 -19.81 6.41 -19.41
C LYS A 47 -20.76 6.69 -18.25
N GLU A 48 -21.87 7.34 -18.59
CA GLU A 48 -22.97 7.71 -17.71
C GLU A 48 -23.53 6.52 -16.92
N PRO A 49 -24.12 6.76 -15.73
CA PRO A 49 -24.60 5.70 -14.86
C PRO A 49 -25.97 5.17 -15.30
N SER A 50 -26.05 3.87 -15.58
CA SER A 50 -27.31 3.11 -15.55
C SER A 50 -27.57 2.60 -14.12
N LYS A 51 -28.81 2.81 -13.63
CA LYS A 51 -29.28 2.56 -12.26
C LYS A 51 -29.39 1.06 -11.86
N GLN A 52 -29.41 0.84 -10.54
CA GLN A 52 -29.86 -0.35 -9.73
C GLN A 52 -28.86 -1.52 -9.62
N GLU A 53 -28.61 -2.18 -8.47
CA GLU A 53 -29.41 -2.45 -7.25
C GLU A 53 -28.58 -2.38 -5.93
N CYS A 54 -29.32 -2.21 -4.84
CA CYS A 54 -28.91 -2.07 -3.43
C CYS A 54 -27.93 -3.16 -2.93
N THR A 55 -26.72 -2.74 -2.57
CA THR A 55 -25.92 -3.33 -1.50
C THR A 55 -25.45 -2.13 -0.68
N GLU A 56 -25.60 -2.15 0.65
CA GLU A 56 -25.01 -1.14 1.54
C GLU A 56 -23.48 -1.19 1.44
N SER A 57 -22.94 -0.67 0.34
CA SER A 57 -21.59 -0.18 0.27
C SER A 57 -21.67 1.28 0.65
N TYR A 58 -20.97 1.68 1.70
CA TYR A 58 -20.62 3.07 1.97
C TYR A 58 -20.19 3.72 0.63
N GLU A 59 -21.09 4.47 0.00
CA GLU A 59 -20.80 5.13 -1.26
C GLU A 59 -19.81 6.25 -0.95
N MET A 60 -18.52 5.97 -1.17
CA MET A 60 -17.48 6.98 -1.16
C MET A 60 -17.86 8.00 -2.22
N THR A 61 -18.18 9.23 -1.80
CA THR A 61 -18.52 10.29 -2.75
C THR A 61 -17.29 10.56 -3.63
N ALA A 62 -17.51 10.94 -4.89
CA ALA A 62 -16.42 11.23 -5.82
C ALA A 62 -15.44 12.30 -5.29
N GLU A 63 -15.92 13.19 -4.42
CA GLU A 63 -15.13 14.21 -3.73
C GLU A 63 -14.19 13.61 -2.68
N LEU A 64 -14.66 12.64 -1.90
CA LEU A 64 -13.86 11.95 -0.88
C LEU A 64 -12.82 11.00 -1.52
N ASP A 65 -13.15 10.41 -2.67
CA ASP A 65 -12.21 9.66 -3.50
C ASP A 65 -11.07 10.55 -4.03
N ASP A 66 -11.39 11.74 -4.55
CA ASP A 66 -10.38 12.70 -5.04
C ASP A 66 -9.44 13.16 -3.91
N LEU A 67 -10.00 13.47 -2.73
CA LEU A 67 -9.21 13.77 -1.53
C LEU A 67 -8.27 12.61 -1.16
N THR A 68 -8.82 11.39 -1.11
CA THR A 68 -8.05 10.18 -0.78
C THR A 68 -6.90 9.98 -1.76
N GLU A 69 -7.15 10.14 -3.06
CA GLU A 69 -6.15 9.98 -4.11
C GLU A 69 -5.06 11.06 -4.06
N LYS A 70 -5.42 12.31 -3.76
CA LYS A 70 -4.46 13.41 -3.56
C LYS A 70 -3.51 13.13 -2.39
N ILE A 71 -4.05 12.72 -1.24
CA ILE A 71 -3.24 12.37 -0.06
C ILE A 71 -2.33 11.18 -0.37
N ARG A 72 -2.88 10.14 -1.01
CA ARG A 72 -2.13 8.93 -1.40
C ARG A 72 -0.94 9.28 -2.31
N LYS A 73 -1.15 10.14 -3.31
CA LYS A 73 -0.08 10.61 -4.21
C LYS A 73 0.96 11.44 -3.47
N ALA A 74 0.52 12.43 -2.69
CA ALA A 74 1.42 13.29 -1.91
C ALA A 74 2.35 12.45 -1.00
N HIS A 75 1.81 11.44 -0.33
CA HIS A 75 2.60 10.54 0.51
C HIS A 75 3.59 9.71 -0.32
N GLN A 76 3.17 9.10 -1.42
CA GLN A 76 4.05 8.26 -2.25
C GLN A 76 5.21 9.03 -2.89
N GLU A 77 5.02 10.30 -3.22
CA GLU A 77 6.05 11.15 -3.82
C GLU A 77 7.03 11.71 -2.78
N THR A 78 6.59 11.89 -1.55
CA THR A 78 7.42 12.46 -0.46
C THR A 78 8.08 11.38 0.38
N PHE A 79 7.55 10.15 0.38
CA PHE A 79 8.09 9.03 1.12
C PHE A 79 8.03 7.72 0.31
N PRO A 80 9.17 7.22 -0.19
CA PRO A 80 9.20 5.99 -0.97
C PRO A 80 8.82 4.77 -0.13
N SER A 81 8.11 3.82 -0.74
CA SER A 81 7.73 2.58 -0.06
C SER A 81 8.94 1.68 0.18
N LEU A 82 8.92 0.92 1.27
CA LEU A 82 10.04 0.07 1.67
C LEU A 82 10.49 -0.95 0.61
N CYS A 83 9.57 -1.43 -0.22
CA CYS A 83 9.84 -2.37 -1.31
C CYS A 83 10.52 -1.74 -2.53
N GLN A 84 10.58 -0.40 -2.61
CA GLN A 84 11.19 0.34 -3.72
C GLN A 84 12.64 0.74 -3.42
N LEU A 85 13.13 0.49 -2.20
CA LEU A 85 14.44 0.93 -1.75
C LEU A 85 15.49 -0.17 -1.89
N GLY A 86 16.64 0.15 -2.49
CA GLY A 86 17.85 -0.67 -2.45
C GLY A 86 18.50 -0.56 -1.07
N LYS A 87 18.23 -1.54 -0.19
CA LYS A 87 18.69 -1.52 1.20
C LYS A 87 20.10 -2.07 1.31
N TYR A 88 20.88 -1.49 2.21
CA TYR A 88 22.21 -1.97 2.61
C TYR A 88 22.30 -2.01 4.13
N THR A 89 23.32 -2.69 4.65
CA THR A 89 23.55 -2.85 6.08
C THR A 89 24.88 -2.22 6.50
N THR A 90 25.01 -1.93 7.79
CA THR A 90 26.26 -1.49 8.44
C THR A 90 26.47 -2.34 9.68
N ASN A 91 27.73 -2.56 10.07
CA ASN A 91 28.13 -3.32 11.24
C ASN A 91 28.61 -2.44 12.41
N SER A 92 28.53 -1.11 12.28
CA SER A 92 28.93 -0.18 13.36
C SER A 92 28.09 -0.41 14.61
N SER A 93 28.74 -0.69 15.74
CA SER A 93 28.11 -0.99 17.03
C SER A 93 26.97 -2.03 16.97
N ALA A 94 27.09 -3.03 16.08
CA ALA A 94 26.02 -4.02 15.85
C ALA A 94 25.93 -5.12 16.92
N ASP A 95 27.05 -5.46 17.59
CA ASP A 95 27.13 -6.62 18.48
C ASP A 95 26.53 -6.39 19.88
N HIS A 96 26.68 -5.18 20.42
CA HIS A 96 26.14 -4.81 21.72
C HIS A 96 25.74 -3.34 21.75
N ARG A 97 24.79 -3.00 22.62
CA ARG A 97 24.33 -1.61 22.75
C ARG A 97 25.43 -0.76 23.37
N VAL A 98 25.73 0.35 22.72
CA VAL A 98 26.60 1.42 23.23
C VAL A 98 25.74 2.63 23.62
N ARG A 99 26.28 3.52 24.45
CA ARG A 99 25.56 4.73 24.87
C ARG A 99 25.27 5.66 23.68
N LEU A 100 26.24 5.81 22.77
CA LEU A 100 26.10 6.56 21.52
C LEU A 100 27.23 6.17 20.56
N ASP A 101 26.88 5.88 19.31
CA ASP A 101 27.81 5.74 18.20
C ASP A 101 27.77 7.04 17.38
N LEU A 102 28.85 7.82 17.42
CA LEU A 102 28.91 9.12 16.74
C LEU A 102 28.83 9.01 15.22
N GLY A 103 29.36 7.93 14.63
CA GLY A 103 29.34 7.72 13.18
C GLY A 103 27.94 7.39 12.68
N LEU A 104 27.22 6.52 13.41
CA LEU A 104 25.82 6.27 13.12
C LEU A 104 24.94 7.49 13.40
N TRP A 105 25.24 8.25 14.45
CA TRP A 105 24.51 9.47 14.76
C TRP A 105 24.65 10.52 13.66
N ASP A 106 25.84 10.72 13.09
CA ASP A 106 26.06 11.61 11.95
C ASP A 106 25.13 11.24 10.78
N LYS A 107 25.17 9.98 10.33
CA LYS A 107 24.32 9.50 9.23
C LYS A 107 22.83 9.55 9.56
N PHE A 108 22.46 9.18 10.78
CA PHE A 108 21.08 9.26 11.24
C PHE A 108 20.57 10.71 11.26
N SER A 109 21.37 11.65 11.77
CA SER A 109 20.99 13.07 11.87
C SER A 109 20.82 13.71 10.48
N GLU A 110 21.68 13.35 9.53
CA GLU A 110 21.56 13.76 8.13
C GLU A 110 20.26 13.20 7.51
N LEU A 111 19.98 11.91 7.72
CA LEU A 111 18.74 11.27 7.24
C LEU A 111 17.49 11.85 7.89
N ALA A 112 17.53 12.11 9.20
CA ALA A 112 16.42 12.72 9.93
C ALA A 112 16.11 14.11 9.38
N THR A 113 17.13 14.93 9.12
CA THR A 113 16.97 16.25 8.51
C THR A 113 16.31 16.15 7.13
N LYS A 114 16.79 15.24 6.26
CA LYS A 114 16.16 14.98 4.95
C LYS A 114 14.71 14.53 5.09
N CYS A 115 14.41 13.67 6.06
CA CYS A 115 13.05 13.20 6.33
C CYS A 115 12.12 14.33 6.82
N ILE A 116 12.60 15.21 7.70
CA ILE A 116 11.85 16.38 8.18
C ILE A 116 11.47 17.31 7.01
N ILE A 117 12.41 17.58 6.10
CA ILE A 117 12.13 18.37 4.89
C ILE A 117 11.00 17.72 4.07
N LYS A 118 11.02 16.38 3.93
CA LYS A 118 9.96 15.64 3.23
C LYS A 118 8.61 15.66 3.94
N ILE A 119 8.59 15.68 5.27
CA ILE A 119 7.35 15.87 6.05
C ILE A 119 6.73 17.24 5.75
N VAL A 120 7.53 18.30 5.71
CA VAL A 120 7.05 19.64 5.36
C VAL A 120 6.56 19.69 3.91
N GLU A 121 7.29 19.07 2.98
CA GLU A 121 6.86 18.93 1.59
C GLU A 121 5.53 18.17 1.43
N PHE A 122 5.30 17.14 2.25
CA PHE A 122 4.03 16.41 2.29
C PHE A 122 2.90 17.30 2.78
N ALA A 123 3.10 18.01 3.89
CA ALA A 123 2.11 18.91 4.46
C ALA A 123 1.67 19.99 3.45
N LYS A 124 2.61 20.56 2.68
CA LYS A 124 2.32 21.54 1.62
C LYS A 124 1.45 21.00 0.48
N ARG A 125 1.38 19.68 0.29
CA ARG A 125 0.59 19.02 -0.76
C ARG A 125 -0.79 18.56 -0.27
N LEU A 126 -1.06 18.65 1.04
CA LEU A 126 -2.37 18.31 1.58
C LEU A 126 -3.37 19.42 1.22
N PRO A 127 -4.59 19.05 0.78
CA PRO A 127 -5.63 20.03 0.54
C PRO A 127 -6.12 20.60 1.89
N GLY A 128 -6.06 21.94 2.01
CA GLY A 128 -6.43 22.72 3.18
C GLY A 128 -6.47 24.20 2.82
#